data_AF-A0A0H4X6I8-F1
#
_entry.id   AF-A0A0H4X6I8-F1
#
_cell.length_a   1.000
_cell.length_b   1.000
_cell.length_c   1.000
_cell.angle_alpha   90.00
_cell.angle_beta   90.00
_cell.angle_gamma   90.00
#
_symmetry.space_group_name_H-M   'P 1'
#
loop_
_entity.id
_entity.type
_entity.pdbx_description
1 polymer ?
#
loop_
_entity_poly.entity_id
_entity_poly.type
_entity_poly.pdbx_seq_one_letter_code
_entity_poly.pdbx_strand_id
1 'polypeptide(L)'
;MAVRRLFPLVLMLSTGCAGSSAHHPPPAKIDPLARVAAVHGGAGPWAVMGYRMGVYALKQLDLPVGSFALEVFHHTPQKVQYACIADGAAAATGASVGKLNLSLVEVLGPEDVVTRFRNRDTGEALALRPSPRFAQRYLDVPREKLAEAGAEVLTLPDAEVFEVVTAP
;
A
#
# COMPACT_ATOMS: atom_id res chain seq x y z
N MET A 1 68.10 1.83 44.28
CA MET A 1 67.47 1.23 43.09
C MET A 1 65.96 1.45 43.16
N ALA A 2 65.42 2.36 42.36
CA ALA A 2 63.97 2.59 42.26
C ALA A 2 63.62 2.70 40.77
N VAL A 3 62.86 1.73 40.27
CA VAL A 3 62.45 1.62 38.87
C VAL A 3 61.22 2.52 38.66
N ARG A 4 61.40 3.64 37.94
CA ARG A 4 60.29 4.45 37.42
C ARG A 4 59.71 3.76 36.20
N ARG A 5 58.51 3.19 36.33
CA ARG A 5 57.72 2.67 35.21
C ARG A 5 57.06 3.86 34.49
N LEU A 6 57.42 4.07 33.22
CA LEU A 6 56.68 4.95 32.31
C LEU A 6 55.41 4.21 31.86
N PHE A 7 54.24 4.78 32.12
CA PHE A 7 52.99 4.37 31.45
C PHE A 7 52.78 5.29 30.23
N PRO A 8 52.56 4.76 29.02
CA PRO A 8 52.15 5.58 27.90
C PRO A 8 50.67 5.96 28.06
N LEU A 9 50.39 7.25 27.97
CA LEU A 9 49.05 7.82 27.91
C LEU A 9 48.43 7.47 26.55
N VAL A 10 47.46 6.55 26.53
CA VAL A 10 46.66 6.24 25.34
C VAL A 10 45.59 7.32 25.22
N LEU A 11 45.73 8.20 24.22
CA LEU A 11 44.73 9.19 23.85
C LEU A 11 43.63 8.50 23.02
N MET A 12 42.52 8.15 23.65
CA MET A 12 41.32 7.71 22.93
C MET A 12 40.65 8.93 22.28
N LEU A 13 40.76 9.05 20.96
CA LEU A 13 39.88 9.92 20.19
C LEU A 13 38.52 9.23 20.03
N SER A 14 37.54 9.64 20.85
CA SER A 14 36.14 9.32 20.61
C SER A 14 35.62 10.20 19.47
N THR A 15 35.59 9.67 18.25
CA THR A 15 34.81 10.24 17.15
C THR A 15 33.34 10.03 17.45
N GLY A 16 32.73 11.00 18.15
CA GLY A 16 31.29 11.08 18.29
C GLY A 16 30.65 11.44 16.95
N CYS A 17 29.89 10.53 16.37
CA CYS A 17 28.97 10.87 15.29
C CYS A 17 27.85 11.72 15.90
N ALA A 18 27.97 13.04 15.81
CA ALA A 18 26.87 13.96 16.09
C ALA A 18 25.76 13.69 15.07
N GLY A 19 24.71 13.00 15.52
CA GLY A 19 23.48 12.81 14.75
C GLY A 19 22.83 14.16 14.53
N SER A 20 23.08 14.77 13.38
CA SER A 20 22.27 15.89 12.92
C SER A 20 20.89 15.34 12.63
N SER A 21 19.92 15.70 13.47
CA SER A 21 18.50 15.52 13.15
C SER A 21 18.21 16.42 11.96
N ALA A 22 18.38 15.87 10.76
CA ALA A 22 17.96 16.54 9.55
C ALA A 22 16.45 16.73 9.68
N HIS A 23 16.02 17.98 9.84
CA HIS A 23 14.63 18.37 9.71
C HIS A 23 14.19 17.98 8.29
N HIS A 24 13.65 16.77 8.17
CA HIS A 24 13.12 16.29 6.91
C HIS A 24 11.87 17.13 6.64
N PRO A 25 11.81 17.89 5.55
CA PRO A 25 10.57 18.53 5.18
C PRO A 25 9.50 17.44 5.07
N PRO A 26 8.24 17.72 5.48
CA PRO A 26 7.18 16.75 5.30
C PRO A 26 7.20 16.32 3.83
N PRO A 27 7.12 15.00 3.55
CA PRO A 27 7.19 14.53 2.18
C PRO A 27 6.13 15.27 1.37
N ALA A 28 6.54 15.83 0.23
CA ALA A 28 5.62 16.47 -0.70
C ALA A 28 4.45 15.50 -0.95
N LYS A 29 3.21 16.02 -1.03
CA LYS A 29 2.04 15.20 -1.35
C LYS A 29 2.33 14.45 -2.65
N ILE A 30 2.57 13.14 -2.54
CA ILE A 30 2.87 12.30 -3.69
C ILE A 30 1.58 12.15 -4.49
N ASP A 31 1.65 12.48 -5.79
CA ASP A 31 0.53 12.27 -6.71
C ASP A 31 0.09 10.79 -6.68
N PRO A 32 -1.18 10.50 -6.33
CA PRO A 32 -1.71 9.15 -6.33
C PRO A 32 -1.51 8.40 -7.65
N LEU A 33 -1.70 9.06 -8.80
CA LEU A 33 -1.57 8.41 -10.11
C LEU A 33 -0.11 8.02 -10.38
N ALA A 34 0.83 8.93 -10.13
CA ALA A 34 2.25 8.64 -10.23
C ALA A 34 2.66 7.48 -9.30
N ARG A 35 2.11 7.43 -8.08
CA ARG A 35 2.40 6.37 -7.11
C ARG A 35 1.88 5.01 -7.55
N VAL A 36 0.68 4.94 -8.12
CA VAL A 36 0.14 3.70 -8.72
C VAL A 36 0.99 3.28 -9.91
N ALA A 37 1.29 4.21 -10.82
CA ALA A 37 2.09 3.92 -12.00
C ALA A 37 3.52 3.43 -11.67
N ALA A 38 4.13 3.92 -10.59
CA ALA A 38 5.45 3.47 -10.16
C ALA A 38 5.49 2.00 -9.70
N VAL A 39 4.37 1.47 -9.21
CA VAL A 39 4.26 0.06 -8.77
C VAL A 39 3.73 -0.82 -9.91
N HIS A 40 2.69 -0.36 -10.60
CA HIS A 40 1.92 -1.16 -11.54
C HIS A 40 2.37 -0.99 -13.01
N GLY A 41 3.14 0.04 -13.33
CA GLY A 41 3.52 0.41 -14.71
C GLY A 41 2.48 1.27 -15.45
N GLY A 42 1.34 1.55 -14.82
CA GLY A 42 0.30 2.47 -15.32
C GLY A 42 -0.77 2.74 -14.27
N ALA A 43 -1.53 3.82 -14.42
CA ALA A 43 -2.58 4.22 -13.48
C ALA A 43 -3.97 3.95 -14.07
N GLY A 44 -4.26 2.68 -14.41
CA GLY A 44 -5.57 2.25 -14.88
C GLY A 44 -6.64 2.22 -13.77
N PRO A 45 -7.94 2.22 -14.12
CA PRO A 45 -9.03 2.37 -13.15
C PRO A 45 -9.01 1.32 -12.04
N TRP A 46 -8.73 0.05 -12.36
CA TRP A 46 -8.70 -1.04 -11.37
C TRP A 46 -7.54 -0.93 -10.37
N ALA A 47 -6.35 -0.54 -10.84
CA ALA A 47 -5.22 -0.27 -9.95
C ALA A 47 -5.46 0.97 -9.08
N VAL A 48 -6.06 2.03 -9.65
CA VAL A 48 -6.40 3.23 -8.88
C VAL A 48 -7.50 2.96 -7.85
N MET A 49 -8.50 2.12 -8.16
CA MET A 49 -9.46 1.62 -7.16
C MET A 49 -8.72 0.93 -6.00
N GLY A 50 -7.81 0.01 -6.30
CA GLY A 50 -7.00 -0.67 -5.27
C GLY A 50 -6.22 0.30 -4.38
N TYR A 51 -5.69 1.38 -4.97
CA TYR A 51 -5.04 2.45 -4.21
C TYR A 51 -6.02 3.13 -3.25
N ARG A 52 -7.21 3.52 -3.73
CA ARG A 52 -8.23 4.14 -2.88
C ARG A 52 -8.67 3.22 -1.75
N MET A 53 -8.89 1.92 -2.04
CA MET A 53 -9.21 0.90 -1.05
C MET A 53 -8.12 0.82 0.03
N GLY A 54 -6.84 0.83 -0.37
CA GLY A 54 -5.72 0.80 0.56
C GLY A 54 -5.62 2.06 1.44
N VAL A 55 -5.82 3.25 0.88
CA VAL A 55 -5.87 4.51 1.64
C VAL A 55 -7.01 4.50 2.66
N TYR A 56 -8.19 4.07 2.22
CA TYR A 56 -9.36 3.91 3.10
C TYR A 56 -9.04 2.93 4.24
N ALA A 57 -8.45 1.78 3.93
CA ALA A 57 -8.16 0.75 4.92
C ALA A 57 -7.16 1.21 5.99
N LEU A 58 -6.08 1.88 5.60
CA LEU A 58 -5.10 2.45 6.56
C LEU A 58 -5.78 3.42 7.54
N LYS A 59 -6.70 4.25 7.04
CA LYS A 59 -7.44 5.19 7.87
C LYS A 59 -8.37 4.48 8.85
N GLN A 60 -9.09 3.45 8.40
CA GLN A 60 -10.02 2.72 9.28
C GLN A 60 -9.32 1.87 10.34
N LEU A 61 -8.16 1.32 10.01
CA LEU A 61 -7.37 0.48 10.91
C LEU A 61 -6.37 1.26 11.77
N ASP A 62 -6.35 2.59 11.63
CA ASP A 62 -5.40 3.52 12.27
C ASP A 62 -3.92 3.09 12.10
N LEU A 63 -3.54 2.74 10.87
CA LEU A 63 -2.20 2.27 10.53
C LEU A 63 -1.46 3.28 9.63
N PRO A 64 -0.16 3.51 9.88
CA PRO A 64 0.66 4.30 8.96
C PRO A 64 0.97 3.49 7.69
N VAL A 65 1.21 4.21 6.59
CA VAL A 65 1.77 3.64 5.36
C VAL A 65 3.06 2.88 5.68
N GLY A 66 3.20 1.67 5.15
CA GLY A 66 4.39 0.83 5.30
C GLY A 66 4.40 -0.04 6.55
N SER A 67 3.36 0.03 7.39
CA SER A 67 3.24 -0.81 8.59
C SER A 67 3.36 -2.30 8.27
N PHE A 68 4.16 -3.02 9.06
CA PHE A 68 4.23 -4.49 9.03
C PHE A 68 3.02 -5.15 9.69
N ALA A 69 2.29 -4.40 10.53
CA ALA A 69 1.08 -4.91 11.18
C ALA A 69 -0.06 -5.12 10.16
N LEU A 70 -0.09 -4.34 9.08
CA LEU A 70 -1.07 -4.51 8.02
C LEU A 70 -0.83 -5.82 7.27
N GLU A 71 -1.89 -6.60 7.09
CA GLU A 71 -1.99 -7.69 6.13
C GLU A 71 -3.03 -7.38 5.07
N VAL A 72 -2.72 -7.72 3.82
CA VAL A 72 -3.60 -7.54 2.67
C VAL A 72 -3.77 -8.88 1.96
N PHE A 73 -5.01 -9.37 1.91
CA PHE A 73 -5.37 -10.56 1.15
C PHE A 73 -6.31 -10.14 0.02
N HIS A 74 -5.84 -10.21 -1.22
CA HIS A 74 -6.65 -9.90 -2.38
C HIS A 74 -7.16 -11.19 -3.02
N HIS A 75 -8.45 -11.46 -2.82
CA HIS A 75 -9.16 -12.56 -3.45
C HIS A 75 -9.54 -12.16 -4.88
N THR A 76 -9.02 -12.87 -5.87
CA THR A 76 -9.19 -12.53 -7.28
C THR A 76 -9.17 -13.77 -8.18
N PRO A 77 -9.96 -13.82 -9.27
CA PRO A 77 -9.73 -14.79 -10.32
C PRO A 77 -8.41 -14.49 -11.03
N GLN A 78 -7.88 -15.46 -11.77
CA GLN A 78 -6.69 -15.30 -12.62
C GLN A 78 -7.00 -14.48 -13.89
N LYS A 79 -7.43 -13.23 -13.71
CA LYS A 79 -7.77 -12.26 -14.75
C LYS A 79 -7.15 -10.92 -14.38
N VAL A 80 -6.35 -10.37 -15.30
CA VAL A 80 -5.46 -9.21 -15.06
C VAL A 80 -6.21 -8.04 -14.43
N GLN A 81 -7.39 -7.68 -14.97
CA GLN A 81 -8.13 -6.52 -14.51
C GLN A 81 -8.47 -6.54 -13.02
N TYR A 82 -8.78 -7.71 -12.46
CA TYR A 82 -9.09 -7.83 -11.03
C TYR A 82 -7.81 -7.84 -10.21
N ALA A 83 -6.80 -8.58 -10.64
CA ALA A 83 -5.50 -8.66 -9.95
C ALA A 83 -4.79 -7.30 -9.83
N CYS A 84 -5.01 -6.36 -10.78
CA CYS A 84 -4.51 -4.97 -10.70
C CYS A 84 -4.85 -4.27 -9.37
N ILE A 85 -5.96 -4.65 -8.71
CA ILE A 85 -6.36 -4.08 -7.41
C ILE A 85 -5.27 -4.31 -6.36
N ALA A 86 -4.60 -5.47 -6.37
CA ALA A 86 -3.53 -5.78 -5.42
C ALA A 86 -2.34 -4.82 -5.55
N ASP A 87 -1.94 -4.49 -6.78
CA ASP A 87 -0.85 -3.52 -7.03
C ASP A 87 -1.24 -2.11 -6.58
N GLY A 88 -2.50 -1.74 -6.79
CA GLY A 88 -3.07 -0.52 -6.24
C GLY A 88 -2.98 -0.47 -4.72
N ALA A 89 -3.43 -1.54 -4.05
CA ALA A 89 -3.37 -1.67 -2.60
C ALA A 89 -1.92 -1.62 -2.10
N ALA A 90 -0.98 -2.28 -2.79
CA ALA A 90 0.45 -2.21 -2.52
C ALA A 90 0.97 -0.76 -2.64
N ALA A 91 0.60 -0.06 -3.70
CA ALA A 91 1.00 1.34 -3.92
C ALA A 91 0.52 2.25 -2.79
N ALA A 92 -0.73 2.11 -2.33
CA ALA A 92 -1.28 2.91 -1.24
C ALA A 92 -0.64 2.57 0.11
N THR A 93 -0.55 1.27 0.42
CA THR A 93 -0.26 0.80 1.77
C THR A 93 1.21 0.54 2.03
N GLY A 94 2.00 0.31 0.99
CA GLY A 94 3.36 -0.20 1.11
C GLY A 94 3.45 -1.68 1.49
N ALA A 95 2.32 -2.41 1.54
CA ALA A 95 2.31 -3.87 1.64
C ALA A 95 2.88 -4.48 0.36
N SER A 96 3.54 -5.63 0.46
CA SER A 96 4.11 -6.30 -0.71
C SER A 96 4.30 -7.79 -0.48
N VAL A 97 4.43 -8.54 -1.59
CA VAL A 97 4.77 -9.97 -1.54
C VAL A 97 6.10 -10.17 -0.82
N GLY A 98 7.10 -9.31 -1.07
CA GLY A 98 8.41 -9.41 -0.41
C GLY A 98 8.40 -9.10 1.09
N LYS A 99 7.48 -8.26 1.56
CA LYS A 99 7.23 -8.04 3.00
C LYS A 99 6.38 -9.15 3.63
N LEU A 100 5.91 -10.11 2.83
CA LEU A 100 5.04 -11.22 3.24
C LEU A 100 3.74 -10.74 3.90
N ASN A 101 3.26 -9.56 3.51
CA ASN A 101 2.04 -8.98 4.06
C ASN A 101 1.04 -8.53 2.98
N LEU A 102 1.27 -8.95 1.74
CA LEU A 102 0.32 -8.93 0.63
C LEU A 102 0.29 -10.33 0.02
N SER A 103 -0.91 -10.87 -0.23
CA SER A 103 -1.07 -12.16 -0.90
C SER A 103 -2.27 -12.15 -1.83
N LEU A 104 -2.13 -12.83 -2.97
CA LEU A 104 -3.24 -13.15 -3.86
C LEU A 104 -3.86 -14.48 -3.42
N VAL A 105 -5.19 -14.52 -3.35
CA VAL A 105 -5.96 -15.73 -3.07
C VAL A 105 -6.85 -15.98 -4.28
N GLU A 106 -6.68 -17.12 -4.94
CA GLU A 106 -7.47 -17.44 -6.13
C GLU A 106 -8.94 -17.69 -5.77
N VAL A 107 -9.85 -17.10 -6.55
CA VAL A 107 -11.29 -17.37 -6.52
C VAL A 107 -11.79 -17.69 -7.94
N LEU A 108 -12.98 -18.30 -8.04
CA LEU A 108 -13.49 -18.79 -9.33
C LEU A 108 -14.00 -17.67 -10.24
N GLY A 109 -14.65 -16.65 -9.66
CA GLY A 109 -15.38 -15.67 -10.44
C GLY A 109 -15.28 -14.23 -9.91
N PRO A 110 -15.66 -13.23 -10.72
CA PRO A 110 -15.69 -11.82 -10.34
C PRO A 110 -16.55 -11.51 -9.11
N GLU A 111 -17.59 -12.31 -8.86
CA GLU A 111 -18.51 -12.18 -7.72
C GLU A 111 -17.82 -12.35 -6.35
N ASP A 112 -16.71 -13.07 -6.34
CA ASP A 112 -15.91 -13.36 -5.14
C ASP A 112 -14.71 -12.42 -4.98
N VAL A 113 -14.56 -11.41 -5.85
CA VAL A 113 -13.47 -10.44 -5.77
C VAL A 113 -13.62 -9.58 -4.52
N VAL A 114 -12.65 -9.68 -3.62
CA VAL A 114 -12.62 -8.92 -2.37
C VAL A 114 -11.20 -8.70 -1.88
N THR A 115 -10.89 -7.51 -1.40
CA THR A 115 -9.63 -7.22 -0.72
C THR A 115 -9.87 -7.11 0.78
N ARG A 116 -9.25 -7.98 1.55
CA ARG A 116 -9.30 -7.97 3.01
C ARG A 116 -8.06 -7.30 3.56
N PHE A 117 -8.26 -6.36 4.47
CA PHE A 117 -7.21 -5.68 5.21
C PHE A 117 -7.36 -6.05 6.69
N ARG A 118 -6.27 -6.44 7.33
CA ARG A 118 -6.26 -6.80 8.76
C ARG A 118 -5.10 -6.11 9.45
N ASN A 119 -5.35 -5.53 10.62
CA ASN A 119 -4.31 -5.18 11.57
C ASN A 119 -4.01 -6.43 12.42
N ARG A 120 -2.86 -7.07 12.20
CA ARG A 120 -2.53 -8.32 12.91
C ARG A 120 -2.30 -8.13 14.42
N ASP A 121 -1.97 -6.91 14.85
CA ASP A 121 -1.67 -6.61 16.25
C ASP A 121 -2.96 -6.47 17.07
N THR A 122 -4.04 -5.93 16.47
CA THR A 122 -5.34 -5.75 17.13
C THR A 122 -6.38 -6.80 16.74
N GLY A 123 -6.19 -7.47 15.60
CA GLY A 123 -7.17 -8.39 15.01
C GLY A 123 -8.28 -7.69 14.23
N GLU A 124 -8.36 -6.36 14.26
CA GLU A 124 -9.35 -5.59 13.50
C GLU A 124 -9.17 -5.82 12.00
N ALA A 125 -10.29 -5.96 11.29
CA ALA A 125 -10.29 -6.26 9.87
C ALA A 125 -11.45 -5.57 9.16
N LEU A 126 -11.24 -5.30 7.87
CA LEU A 126 -12.28 -4.84 6.96
C LEU A 126 -12.09 -5.52 5.60
N ALA A 127 -13.19 -5.68 4.88
CA ALA A 127 -13.19 -6.22 3.54
C ALA A 127 -13.84 -5.21 2.59
N LEU A 128 -13.23 -5.00 1.43
CA LEU A 128 -13.72 -4.09 0.40
C LEU A 128 -13.85 -4.84 -0.92
N ARG A 129 -14.93 -4.59 -1.67
CA ARG A 129 -15.12 -5.15 -3.01
C ARG A 129 -15.40 -4.04 -4.03
N PRO A 130 -15.13 -4.23 -5.33
CA PRO A 130 -15.59 -3.33 -6.38
C PRO A 130 -17.10 -3.11 -6.28
N SER A 131 -17.57 -1.87 -6.41
CA SER A 131 -19.00 -1.63 -6.52
C SER A 131 -19.52 -2.20 -7.87
N PRO A 132 -20.78 -2.64 -7.97
CA PRO A 132 -21.36 -3.06 -9.24
C PRO A 132 -21.30 -1.96 -10.31
N ARG A 133 -21.49 -0.69 -9.90
CA ARG A 133 -21.39 0.47 -10.79
C ARG A 133 -19.99 0.67 -11.34
N PHE A 134 -18.98 0.51 -10.50
CA PHE A 134 -17.59 0.55 -10.94
C PHE A 134 -17.32 -0.54 -11.97
N ALA A 135 -17.66 -1.79 -11.63
CA ALA A 135 -17.38 -2.92 -12.50
C ALA A 135 -18.04 -2.75 -13.86
N GLN A 136 -19.32 -2.35 -13.89
CA GLN A 136 -20.04 -2.06 -15.14
C GLN A 136 -19.36 -0.98 -15.98
N ARG A 137 -18.82 0.05 -15.34
CA ARG A 137 -18.24 1.21 -16.03
C ARG A 137 -16.83 0.96 -16.55
N TYR A 138 -16.02 0.21 -15.81
CA TYR A 138 -14.57 0.15 -16.04
C TYR A 138 -14.02 -1.23 -16.46
N LEU A 139 -14.88 -2.24 -16.66
CA LEU A 139 -14.43 -3.58 -17.04
C LEU A 139 -13.74 -3.60 -18.40
N ASP A 140 -14.30 -2.90 -19.39
CA ASP A 140 -13.89 -3.01 -20.81
C ASP A 140 -13.34 -1.69 -21.38
N VAL A 141 -12.66 -0.89 -20.54
CA VAL A 141 -12.07 0.38 -20.98
C VAL A 141 -10.97 0.13 -22.02
N PRO A 142 -11.02 0.79 -23.20
CA PRO A 142 -9.95 0.69 -24.19
C PRO A 142 -8.59 1.10 -23.62
N ARG A 143 -7.52 0.44 -24.08
CA ARG A 143 -6.18 0.59 -23.49
C ARG A 143 -5.69 2.04 -23.48
N GLU A 144 -5.95 2.77 -24.55
CA GLU A 144 -5.63 4.18 -24.74
C GLU A 144 -6.42 5.13 -23.82
N LYS A 145 -7.51 4.65 -23.22
CA LYS A 145 -8.35 5.39 -22.26
C LYS A 145 -8.10 5.04 -20.80
N LEU A 146 -7.23 4.06 -20.50
CA LEU A 146 -7.00 3.60 -19.13
C LEU A 146 -6.49 4.70 -18.20
N ALA A 147 -5.59 5.56 -18.66
CA ALA A 147 -5.04 6.65 -17.84
C ALA A 147 -6.11 7.71 -17.50
N GLU A 148 -6.94 8.07 -18.47
CA GLU A 148 -8.06 9.00 -18.29
C GLU A 148 -9.09 8.41 -17.30
N ALA A 149 -9.44 7.13 -17.48
CA ALA A 149 -10.34 6.43 -16.58
C ALA A 149 -9.78 6.32 -15.15
N GLY A 150 -8.49 6.05 -14.99
CA GLY A 150 -7.86 6.04 -13.67
C GLY A 150 -7.87 7.40 -12.98
N ALA A 151 -7.63 8.49 -13.73
CA ALA A 151 -7.75 9.84 -13.20
C ALA A 151 -9.18 10.16 -12.74
N GLU A 152 -10.19 9.76 -13.52
CA GLU A 152 -11.60 9.89 -13.14
C GLU A 152 -11.90 9.11 -11.86
N VAL A 153 -11.38 7.88 -11.70
CA VAL A 153 -11.62 7.08 -10.51
C VAL A 153 -11.17 7.79 -9.23
N LEU A 154 -10.19 8.70 -9.25
CA LEU A 154 -9.82 9.47 -8.05
C LEU A 154 -10.87 10.50 -7.61
N THR A 155 -11.74 10.95 -8.53
CA THR A 155 -12.71 12.01 -8.26
C THR A 155 -14.08 11.49 -7.81
N LEU A 156 -14.35 10.20 -8.03
CA LEU A 156 -15.64 9.59 -7.70
C LEU A 156 -15.87 9.47 -6.19
N PRO A 157 -17.12 9.50 -5.69
CA PRO A 157 -17.44 9.10 -4.32
C PRO A 157 -17.00 7.65 -4.03
N ASP A 158 -16.60 7.36 -2.79
CA ASP A 158 -16.15 5.99 -2.40
C ASP A 158 -17.19 4.92 -2.75
N ALA A 159 -18.46 5.18 -2.48
CA ALA A 159 -19.57 4.25 -2.76
C ALA A 159 -19.80 3.96 -4.26
N GLU A 160 -19.29 4.81 -5.16
CA GLU A 160 -19.29 4.51 -6.59
C GLU A 160 -18.13 3.63 -7.03
N VAL A 161 -17.11 3.46 -6.18
CA VAL A 161 -15.87 2.75 -6.49
C VAL A 161 -15.78 1.42 -5.78
N PHE A 162 -16.04 1.38 -4.48
CA PHE A 162 -16.02 0.16 -3.68
C PHE A 162 -17.10 0.16 -2.59
N GLU A 163 -17.39 -1.04 -2.09
CA GLU A 163 -18.32 -1.26 -0.98
C GLU A 163 -17.57 -1.90 0.19
N VAL A 164 -17.90 -1.48 1.41
CA VAL A 164 -17.47 -2.17 2.63
C VAL A 164 -18.32 -3.42 2.82
N VAL A 165 -17.66 -4.56 3.00
CA VAL A 165 -18.29 -5.85 3.18
C VAL A 165 -18.14 -6.25 4.63
N THR A 166 -19.26 -6.60 5.27
CA THR A 166 -19.21 -7.25 6.58
C THR A 166 -18.39 -8.52 6.47
N ALA A 167 -17.35 -8.67 7.30
CA ALA A 167 -16.64 -9.94 7.37
C ALA A 167 -17.64 -11.04 7.77
N PRO A 168 -17.64 -12.21 7.11
CA PRO A 168 -18.30 -13.39 7.67
C PRO A 168 -17.67 -13.77 9.02
#